data_AF-A0A368GHD1-F1
#
_entry.id   AF-A0A368GHD1-F1
#
_cell.length_a   1.000
_cell.length_b   1.000
_cell.length_c   1.000
_cell.angle_alpha   90.00
_cell.angle_beta   90.00
_cell.angle_gamma   90.00
#
_symmetry.space_group_name_H-M   'P 1'
#
loop_
_entity.id
_entity.type
_entity.pdbx_description
1 polymer ?
#
loop_
_entity_poly.entity_id
_entity_poly.type
_entity_poly.pdbx_seq_one_letter_code
_entity_poly.pdbx_strand_id
1 'polypeptide(L)'
;MYCSSSSTWGEEAEDARSEDEFEDYLKKFDEPRLAWMSRTLDKSIDYEVKCFLSNRKYKAPGITTVASDANKLKNRYDDIPCIDQSRVILRGKHSDYIHANHVTTPRGRRFICAQGPTSNTVVDFWHMILQENCRTIVMLCNNYEGNRVHFNFDLKIDM
;
A
#
# COMPACT_ATOMS: atom_id res chain seq x y z
N MET A 1 43.69 18.09 -15.84
CA MET A 1 42.99 17.34 -16.89
C MET A 1 41.55 17.21 -16.44
N TYR A 2 40.65 17.94 -17.11
CA TYR A 2 39.23 18.03 -16.79
C TYR A 2 38.53 16.69 -17.02
N CYS A 3 37.58 16.34 -16.15
CA CYS A 3 36.35 15.68 -16.59
C CYS A 3 35.21 16.18 -15.72
N SER A 4 34.68 17.34 -16.10
CA SER A 4 33.32 17.73 -15.77
C SER A 4 32.38 16.89 -16.62
N SER A 5 31.57 16.04 -16.01
CA SER A 5 30.31 15.60 -16.61
C SER A 5 29.18 15.98 -15.67
N SER A 6 28.54 17.08 -16.05
CA SER A 6 27.19 17.46 -15.65
C SER A 6 26.26 16.28 -15.94
N SER A 7 25.74 15.63 -14.90
CA SER A 7 24.54 14.82 -15.03
C SER A 7 23.35 15.75 -14.81
N THR A 8 22.77 16.20 -15.92
CA THR A 8 21.50 16.90 -15.96
C THR A 8 20.40 15.89 -15.62
N TRP A 9 20.23 15.57 -14.33
CA TRP A 9 19.08 14.83 -13.79
C TRP A 9 17.87 15.76 -13.60
N GLY A 10 17.56 16.52 -14.63
CA GLY A 10 16.54 17.57 -14.56
C GLY A 10 16.23 18.05 -15.96
N GLU A 11 15.50 17.22 -16.70
CA GLU A 11 14.56 17.54 -17.79
C GLU A 11 14.18 16.21 -18.45
N GLU A 12 12.94 16.09 -18.93
CA GLU A 12 12.29 14.85 -19.40
C GLU A 12 11.69 13.92 -18.32
N ALA A 13 10.95 14.54 -17.40
CA ALA A 13 9.82 13.89 -16.70
C ALA A 13 8.51 14.01 -17.50
N GLU A 14 8.59 14.06 -18.83
CA GLU A 14 7.43 13.92 -19.69
C GLU A 14 7.39 12.48 -20.23
N ASP A 15 6.18 11.92 -20.18
CA ASP A 15 5.74 10.70 -20.86
C ASP A 15 6.00 9.31 -20.24
N ALA A 16 6.01 9.19 -18.91
CA ALA A 16 5.87 7.87 -18.26
C ALA A 16 4.40 7.40 -18.15
N ARG A 17 3.46 8.12 -18.77
CA ARG A 17 2.01 7.94 -18.61
C ARG A 17 1.28 7.94 -19.95
N SER A 18 1.89 7.37 -20.99
CA SER A 18 1.14 6.99 -22.19
C SER A 18 0.12 5.91 -21.78
N GLU A 19 -1.07 6.36 -21.38
CA GLU A 19 -2.10 5.53 -20.73
C GLU A 19 -2.74 4.48 -21.65
N ASP A 20 -2.32 4.36 -22.92
CA ASP A 20 -2.86 3.39 -23.88
C ASP A 20 -1.83 2.37 -24.42
N GLU A 21 -0.58 2.36 -23.95
CA GLU A 21 0.41 1.43 -24.50
C GLU A 21 0.27 0.00 -24.00
N PHE A 22 -0.08 -0.23 -22.73
CA PHE A 22 -0.14 -1.60 -22.19
C PHE A 22 -1.30 -2.41 -22.75
N GLU A 23 -2.44 -1.75 -23.02
CA GLU A 23 -3.59 -2.38 -23.67
C GLU A 23 -3.25 -2.93 -25.05
N ASP A 24 -2.33 -2.28 -25.78
CA ASP A 24 -1.86 -2.79 -27.06
C ASP A 24 -1.00 -4.05 -26.93
N TYR A 25 -0.29 -4.25 -25.81
CA TYR A 25 0.34 -5.53 -25.50
C TYR A 25 -0.71 -6.57 -25.11
N LEU A 26 -1.70 -6.21 -24.28
CA LEU A 26 -2.77 -7.14 -23.88
C LEU A 26 -3.57 -7.66 -25.08
N LYS A 27 -3.76 -6.87 -26.14
CA LYS A 27 -4.42 -7.32 -27.38
C LYS A 27 -3.57 -8.31 -28.20
N LYS A 28 -2.24 -8.32 -28.04
CA LYS A 28 -1.32 -9.15 -28.84
C LYS A 28 -1.11 -10.55 -28.27
N PHE A 29 -1.44 -10.76 -26.99
CA PHE A 29 -1.16 -12.01 -26.29
C PHE A 29 -2.40 -12.50 -25.54
N ASP A 30 -2.71 -13.79 -25.70
CA ASP A 30 -3.81 -14.43 -24.95
C ASP A 30 -3.52 -14.50 -23.44
N GLU A 31 -2.24 -14.56 -23.06
CA GLU A 31 -1.83 -14.58 -21.66
C GLU A 31 -1.29 -13.21 -21.19
N PRO A 32 -1.87 -12.59 -20.14
CA PRO A 32 -1.42 -11.30 -19.62
C PRO A 32 0.04 -11.27 -19.16
N ARG A 33 0.58 -12.42 -18.74
CA ARG A 33 1.98 -12.55 -18.32
C ARG A 33 2.95 -12.41 -19.50
N LEU A 34 2.55 -12.90 -20.67
CA LEU A 34 3.34 -12.76 -21.90
C LEU A 34 3.30 -11.32 -22.41
N ALA A 35 2.14 -10.65 -22.31
CA ALA A 35 2.04 -9.23 -22.59
C ALA A 35 2.95 -8.40 -21.68
N TRP A 36 2.95 -8.68 -20.37
CA TRP A 36 3.85 -8.02 -19.41
C TRP A 36 5.32 -8.29 -19.74
N MET A 37 5.69 -9.55 -19.96
CA MET A 37 7.07 -9.94 -20.32
C MET A 37 7.54 -9.24 -21.60
N SER A 38 6.72 -9.22 -22.66
CA SER A 38 7.04 -8.54 -23.91
C SER A 38 7.26 -7.05 -23.69
N ARG A 39 6.35 -6.37 -22.97
CA ARG A 39 6.51 -4.95 -22.64
C ARG A 39 7.80 -4.69 -21.88
N THR A 40 8.11 -5.49 -20.87
CA THR A 40 9.32 -5.30 -20.06
C THR A 40 10.59 -5.54 -20.88
N LEU A 41 10.58 -6.49 -21.82
CA LEU A 41 11.70 -6.70 -22.75
C LEU A 41 11.85 -5.52 -23.73
N ASP A 42 10.75 -5.02 -24.28
CA ASP A 42 10.75 -3.93 -25.27
C ASP A 42 11.11 -2.57 -24.63
N LYS A 43 10.64 -2.31 -23.41
CA LYS A 43 10.87 -1.05 -22.69
C LYS A 43 12.10 -1.06 -21.80
N SER A 44 12.66 -2.24 -21.50
CA SER A 44 13.73 -2.49 -20.53
C SER A 44 13.33 -2.33 -19.06
N ILE A 45 14.16 -2.90 -18.17
CA ILE A 45 14.01 -2.78 -16.72
C ILE A 45 14.15 -1.33 -16.24
N ASP A 46 14.97 -0.51 -16.90
CA ASP A 46 15.19 0.88 -16.51
C ASP A 46 13.91 1.71 -16.64
N TYR A 47 13.10 1.42 -17.66
CA TYR A 47 11.79 2.03 -17.82
C TYR A 47 10.81 1.61 -16.71
N GLU A 48 10.78 0.32 -16.34
CA GLU A 48 9.93 -0.15 -15.24
C GLU A 48 10.32 0.51 -13.91
N VAL A 49 11.62 0.67 -13.67
CA VAL A 49 12.15 1.40 -12.50
C VAL A 49 11.71 2.86 -12.54
N LYS A 50 11.79 3.53 -13.70
CA LYS A 50 11.31 4.91 -13.88
C LYS A 50 9.80 5.02 -13.57
N CYS A 51 8.98 4.09 -14.06
CA CYS A 51 7.54 4.03 -13.76
C CYS A 51 7.25 3.76 -12.27
N PHE A 52 8.00 2.88 -11.62
CA PHE A 52 7.85 2.63 -10.19
C PHE A 52 8.19 3.88 -9.36
N LEU A 53 9.30 4.55 -9.69
CA LEU A 53 9.74 5.75 -9.00
C LEU A 53 8.79 6.93 -9.19
N SER A 54 8.18 7.10 -10.37
CA SER A 54 7.17 8.14 -10.60
C SER A 54 5.91 7.89 -9.77
N ASN A 55 5.52 6.63 -9.58
CA ASN A 55 4.38 6.25 -8.75
C ASN A 55 4.65 6.30 -7.24
N ARG A 56 5.92 6.40 -6.79
CA ARG A 56 6.28 6.40 -5.37
C ARG A 56 5.54 7.46 -4.54
N LYS A 57 5.23 8.62 -5.14
CA LYS A 57 4.53 9.74 -4.48
C LYS A 57 3.07 9.86 -4.89
N TYR A 58 2.55 8.90 -5.65
CA TYR A 58 1.20 8.97 -6.16
C TYR A 58 0.19 8.99 -5.02
N LYS A 59 -0.73 9.95 -5.09
CA LYS A 59 -1.91 10.07 -4.25
C LYS A 59 -3.09 10.25 -5.19
N ALA A 60 -4.11 9.41 -5.05
CA ALA A 60 -5.31 9.56 -5.85
C ALA A 60 -5.91 10.97 -5.62
N PRO A 61 -6.42 11.64 -6.66
CA PRO A 61 -7.00 12.97 -6.50
C PRO A 61 -8.21 12.92 -5.57
N GLY A 62 -8.32 13.90 -4.68
CA GLY A 62 -9.45 14.02 -3.75
C GLY A 62 -9.41 13.12 -2.51
N ILE A 63 -8.30 12.40 -2.26
CA ILE A 63 -8.13 11.68 -1.00
C ILE A 63 -7.91 12.65 0.17
N THR A 64 -8.41 12.28 1.35
CA THR A 64 -8.24 13.05 2.59
C THR A 64 -7.72 12.14 3.70
N THR A 65 -7.10 12.74 4.72
CA THR A 65 -6.40 12.03 5.81
C THR A 65 -6.74 12.58 7.19
N VAL A 66 -7.88 13.27 7.31
CA VAL A 66 -8.25 14.05 8.49
C VAL A 66 -8.32 13.18 9.75
N ALA A 67 -8.89 11.98 9.63
CA ALA A 67 -8.98 11.06 10.77
C ALA A 67 -7.59 10.56 11.19
N SER A 68 -6.71 10.30 10.22
CA SER A 68 -5.31 9.90 10.45
C SER A 68 -4.54 11.00 11.19
N ASP A 69 -4.69 12.25 10.76
CA ASP A 69 -4.01 13.40 11.33
C ASP A 69 -4.49 13.75 12.75
N ALA A 70 -5.76 13.47 13.06
CA ALA A 70 -6.33 13.65 14.40
C ALA A 70 -5.94 12.53 15.39
N ASN A 71 -5.54 11.35 14.89
CA ASN A 71 -5.27 10.16 15.69
C ASN A 71 -3.82 9.67 15.58
N LYS A 72 -2.84 10.59 15.51
CA LYS A 72 -1.41 10.25 15.36
C LYS A 72 -0.89 9.22 16.36
N LEU A 73 -1.36 9.27 17.61
CA LEU A 73 -0.96 8.30 18.64
C LEU A 73 -1.36 6.86 18.32
N LYS A 74 -2.36 6.66 17.46
CA LYS A 74 -2.81 5.33 16.98
C LYS A 74 -2.11 4.91 15.68
N ASN A 75 -1.26 5.75 15.09
CA ASN A 75 -0.49 5.44 13.89
C ASN A 75 0.88 4.90 14.29
N ARG A 76 1.36 3.88 13.57
CA ARG A 76 2.72 3.36 13.77
C ARG A 76 3.78 4.26 13.15
N TYR A 77 3.45 4.85 12.00
CA TYR A 77 4.33 5.73 11.24
C TYR A 77 3.55 7.00 10.87
N ASP A 78 4.14 8.16 11.13
CA ASP A 78 3.50 9.45 10.87
C ASP A 78 3.45 9.80 9.37
N ASP A 79 4.35 9.23 8.58
CA ASP A 79 4.48 9.48 7.15
C ASP A 79 3.60 8.57 6.28
N ILE A 80 2.93 7.58 6.88
CA ILE A 80 2.01 6.66 6.21
C ILE A 80 0.56 7.01 6.61
N PRO A 81 -0.19 7.75 5.80
CA PRO A 81 -1.54 8.17 6.17
C PRO A 81 -2.58 7.07 5.95
N CYS A 82 -3.61 7.05 6.81
CA CYS A 82 -4.85 6.33 6.56
C CYS A 82 -5.82 7.20 5.74
N ILE A 83 -6.40 6.62 4.69
CA ILE A 83 -7.26 7.34 3.73
C ILE A 83 -8.70 7.38 4.26
N ASP A 84 -9.30 8.56 4.40
CA ASP A 84 -10.63 8.70 4.99
C ASP A 84 -11.73 7.99 4.17
N GLN A 85 -11.62 8.03 2.84
CA GLN A 85 -12.65 7.54 1.91
C GLN A 85 -12.89 6.03 2.02
N SER A 86 -11.87 5.27 2.44
CA SER A 86 -11.95 3.82 2.53
C SER A 86 -11.59 3.29 3.92
N ARG A 87 -11.40 4.15 4.92
CA ARG A 87 -11.01 3.71 6.26
C ARG A 87 -12.07 2.81 6.86
N VAL A 88 -11.64 1.87 7.69
CA VAL A 88 -12.55 1.12 8.55
C VAL A 88 -12.99 2.02 9.70
N ILE A 89 -14.30 2.06 9.97
CA ILE A 89 -14.89 2.85 11.05
C ILE A 89 -15.28 1.90 12.19
N LEU A 90 -14.68 2.04 13.37
CA LEU A 90 -15.04 1.24 14.53
C LEU A 90 -16.36 1.71 15.13
N ARG A 91 -17.34 0.80 15.22
CA ARG A 91 -18.68 1.08 15.74
C ARG A 91 -18.75 0.78 17.23
N GLY A 92 -19.53 1.55 17.98
CA GLY A 92 -19.75 1.29 19.41
C GLY A 92 -18.56 1.60 20.33
N LYS A 93 -17.56 2.34 19.86
CA LYS A 93 -16.42 2.82 20.66
C LYS A 93 -16.43 4.34 20.78
N HIS A 94 -15.77 4.86 21.81
CA HIS A 94 -15.57 6.31 21.99
C HIS A 94 -14.72 6.92 20.87
N SER A 95 -13.74 6.17 20.37
CA SER A 95 -12.94 6.54 19.19
C SER A 95 -13.25 5.54 18.08
N ASP A 96 -13.63 6.06 16.91
CA ASP A 96 -13.99 5.28 15.72
C ASP A 96 -12.78 4.96 14.82
N TYR A 97 -11.58 5.37 15.24
CA TYR A 97 -10.37 5.32 14.42
C TYR A 97 -9.53 4.06 14.67
N ILE A 98 -9.18 3.42 13.55
CA ILE A 98 -8.09 2.45 13.42
C ILE A 98 -7.40 2.68 12.07
N HIS A 99 -6.08 2.54 12.00
CA HIS A 99 -5.32 2.67 10.75
C HIS A 99 -5.48 1.42 9.89
N ALA A 100 -6.62 1.36 9.20
CA ALA A 100 -7.00 0.28 8.30
C ALA A 100 -7.91 0.81 7.19
N ASN A 101 -7.74 0.29 5.98
CA ASN A 101 -8.52 0.67 4.80
C ASN A 101 -9.09 -0.56 4.11
N HIS A 102 -10.34 -0.45 3.64
CA HIS A 102 -10.92 -1.41 2.71
C HIS A 102 -10.26 -1.30 1.34
N VAL A 103 -9.83 -2.43 0.79
CA VAL A 103 -9.21 -2.53 -0.54
C VAL A 103 -9.96 -3.55 -1.35
N THR A 104 -10.34 -3.19 -2.58
CA THR A 104 -11.02 -4.10 -3.51
C THR A 104 -10.15 -4.30 -4.73
N THR A 105 -9.89 -5.55 -5.08
CA THR A 105 -9.18 -5.90 -6.31
C THR A 105 -10.09 -5.74 -7.53
N PRO A 106 -9.53 -5.60 -8.75
CA PRO A 106 -10.33 -5.57 -9.98
C PRO A 106 -11.26 -6.77 -10.16
N ARG A 107 -10.90 -7.92 -9.57
CA ARG A 107 -11.72 -9.16 -9.59
C ARG A 107 -12.75 -9.22 -8.45
N GLY A 108 -13.02 -8.11 -7.77
CA GLY A 108 -14.03 -8.00 -6.71
C GLY A 108 -13.66 -8.63 -5.37
N ARG A 109 -12.45 -9.17 -5.20
CA ARG A 109 -11.99 -9.65 -3.89
C ARG A 109 -11.73 -8.46 -2.97
N ARG A 110 -12.28 -8.52 -1.76
CA ARG A 110 -12.16 -7.48 -0.74
C ARG A 110 -11.17 -7.89 0.33
N PHE A 111 -10.34 -6.94 0.73
CA PHE A 111 -9.35 -7.06 1.77
C PHE A 111 -9.47 -5.87 2.72
N ILE A 112 -8.94 -6.03 3.91
CA ILE A 112 -8.63 -4.91 4.80
C ILE A 112 -7.11 -4.88 4.89
N CYS A 113 -6.52 -3.78 4.41
CA CYS A 113 -5.12 -3.51 4.62
C CYS A 113 -5.00 -2.66 5.88
N ALA A 114 -4.33 -3.18 6.90
CA ALA A 114 -4.15 -2.51 8.17
C ALA A 114 -2.66 -2.46 8.52
N GLN A 115 -2.25 -1.41 9.24
CA GLN A 115 -0.97 -1.45 9.92
C GLN A 115 -0.99 -2.58 10.96
N GLY A 116 0.17 -3.11 11.32
CA GLY A 116 0.21 -4.01 12.46
C GLY A 116 -0.11 -3.26 13.78
N PRO A 117 -0.91 -3.87 14.68
CA PRO A 117 -1.39 -3.23 15.91
C PRO A 117 -0.28 -2.80 16.88
N THR A 118 -0.25 -1.52 17.22
CA THR A 118 0.57 -0.97 18.31
C THR A 118 0.00 -1.38 19.68
N SER A 119 0.76 -1.20 20.77
CA SER A 119 0.33 -1.54 22.13
C SER A 119 -1.01 -0.90 22.53
N ASN A 120 -1.29 0.31 22.06
CA ASN A 120 -2.54 1.04 22.31
C ASN A 120 -3.67 0.74 21.30
N THR A 121 -3.44 -0.07 20.25
CA THR A 121 -4.45 -0.39 19.22
C THR A 121 -4.77 -1.88 19.13
N VAL A 122 -4.17 -2.75 19.95
CA VAL A 122 -4.46 -4.20 19.97
C VAL A 122 -5.96 -4.48 20.16
N VAL A 123 -6.61 -3.79 21.10
CA VAL A 123 -8.05 -3.95 21.35
C VAL A 123 -8.90 -3.44 20.18
N ASP A 124 -8.49 -2.33 19.56
CA ASP A 124 -9.14 -1.79 18.37
C ASP A 124 -9.04 -2.75 17.18
N PHE A 125 -7.88 -3.41 17.02
CA PHE A 125 -7.62 -4.40 15.97
C PHE A 125 -8.49 -5.64 16.10
N TRP A 126 -8.60 -6.22 17.30
CA TRP A 126 -9.51 -7.35 17.52
C TRP A 126 -10.98 -6.96 17.37
N HIS A 127 -11.35 -5.76 17.82
CA HIS A 127 -12.70 -5.24 17.60
C HIS A 127 -13.02 -5.11 16.11
N MET A 128 -12.08 -4.61 15.30
CA MET A 128 -12.21 -4.56 13.84
C MET A 128 -12.44 -5.94 13.23
N ILE A 129 -11.65 -6.94 13.63
CA ILE A 129 -11.76 -8.32 13.12
C ILE A 129 -13.15 -8.89 13.37
N LEU A 130 -13.66 -8.73 14.59
CA LEU A 130 -15.00 -9.20 14.96
C LEU A 130 -16.09 -8.43 14.19
N GLN A 131 -15.97 -7.11 14.12
CA GLN A 131 -16.93 -6.24 13.42
C GLN A 131 -17.04 -6.57 11.93
N GLU A 132 -15.90 -6.72 11.26
CA GLU A 132 -15.82 -6.97 9.83
C GLU A 132 -15.93 -8.47 9.48
N ASN A 133 -16.09 -9.32 10.49
CA ASN A 133 -16.21 -10.77 10.36
C ASN A 133 -15.05 -11.38 9.55
N CYS A 134 -13.82 -10.95 9.85
CA CYS A 134 -12.62 -11.42 9.18
C CYS A 134 -12.33 -12.87 9.56
N ARG A 135 -12.26 -13.76 8.56
CA ARG A 135 -11.99 -15.20 8.76
C ARG A 135 -10.50 -15.57 8.71
N THR A 136 -9.69 -14.71 8.13
CA THR A 136 -8.27 -15.00 7.88
C THR A 136 -7.47 -13.73 8.04
N ILE A 137 -6.36 -13.84 8.77
CA ILE A 137 -5.39 -12.76 8.96
C ILE A 137 -4.09 -13.23 8.33
N VAL A 138 -3.54 -12.44 7.43
CA VAL A 138 -2.24 -12.72 6.79
C VAL A 138 -1.28 -11.64 7.24
N MET A 139 -0.21 -12.04 7.93
CA MET A 139 0.86 -11.15 8.38
C MET A 139 2.08 -11.32 7.47
N LEU A 140 2.53 -10.21 6.86
CA LEU A 140 3.64 -10.20 5.90
C LEU A 140 4.97 -9.73 6.52
N CYS A 141 4.97 -9.39 7.81
CA CYS A 141 6.15 -8.90 8.52
C CYS A 141 6.68 -9.98 9.46
N ASN A 142 8.00 -9.96 9.68
CA ASN A 142 8.59 -10.73 10.77
C ASN A 142 8.21 -10.09 12.11
N ASN A 143 8.12 -10.90 13.17
CA ASN A 143 7.82 -10.40 14.53
C ASN A 143 8.96 -9.54 15.10
N TYR A 144 10.12 -9.56 14.43
CA TYR A 144 11.33 -8.84 14.77
C TYR A 144 11.81 -8.03 13.56
N GLU A 145 12.04 -6.73 13.76
CA GLU A 145 12.79 -5.88 12.84
C GLU A 145 14.02 -5.37 13.59
N GLY A 146 15.14 -6.11 13.44
CA GLY A 146 16.31 -5.98 14.32
C GLY A 146 16.03 -6.50 15.74
N ASN A 147 16.35 -5.71 16.77
CA ASN A 147 16.15 -6.06 18.19
C ASN A 147 14.77 -5.64 18.75
N ARG A 148 13.86 -5.11 17.92
CA ARG A 148 12.53 -4.66 18.36
C ARG A 148 11.49 -5.73 18.06
N VAL A 149 10.82 -6.22 19.10
CA VAL A 149 9.58 -6.98 18.96
C VAL A 149 8.51 -6.02 18.45
N HIS A 150 8.01 -6.24 17.24
CA HIS A 150 6.96 -5.38 16.68
C HIS A 150 5.57 -5.83 17.04
N PHE A 151 5.39 -7.15 17.21
CA PHE A 151 4.12 -7.80 17.49
C PHE A 151 4.39 -9.05 18.30
N ASN A 152 3.58 -9.27 19.34
CA ASN A 152 3.45 -10.59 19.92
C ASN A 152 2.03 -11.07 19.69
N PHE A 153 1.87 -12.01 18.75
CA PHE A 153 0.63 -12.77 18.55
C PHE A 153 0.54 -13.96 19.52
N ASP A 154 1.33 -14.04 20.61
CA ASP A 154 1.20 -15.02 21.71
C ASP A 154 -0.14 -14.94 22.49
N LEU A 155 -1.20 -14.43 21.86
CA LEU A 155 -2.52 -14.99 22.11
C LEU A 155 -2.54 -16.35 21.42
N LYS A 156 -2.39 -17.42 22.19
CA LYS A 156 -2.83 -18.76 21.76
C LYS A 156 -4.26 -18.63 21.25
N ILE A 157 -4.42 -18.51 19.92
CA ILE A 157 -5.71 -18.58 19.26
C ILE A 157 -6.00 -20.08 19.14
N ASP A 158 -6.51 -20.66 20.22
CA ASP A 158 -7.30 -21.89 20.10
C ASP A 158 -8.66 -21.45 19.57
N MET A 159 -8.87 -21.65 18.26
CA MET A 159 -10.21 -21.69 17.65
C MET A 159 -10.88 -23.02 17.99
#